data_AF-A0A2T5Y509-F1
#
_entry.id   AF-A0A2T5Y509-F1
#
_cell.length_a   1.000
_cell.length_b   1.000
_cell.length_c   1.000
_cell.angle_alpha   90.00
_cell.angle_beta   90.00
_cell.angle_gamma   90.00
#
_symmetry.space_group_name_H-M   'P 1'
#
loop_
_entity.id
_entity.type
_entity.pdbx_description
1 polymer ?
#
loop_
_entity_poly.entity_id
_entity_poly.type
_entity_poly.pdbx_seq_one_letter_code
_entity_poly.pdbx_strand_id
1 'polypeptide(L)'
;MEISPNHRHVYFLLLCLLLPLCTLAQTGSKARPKVLLMEVKAEIDPRTNRYVELALQEATAREVDHVLLELDTYGGALNDADEIRTRILEYPKPVYVFINKDAASAGALISLACDSIYMAPGANIGAATVVGADGQAAPGKYQSYMRSIMRSTAEANGRNPSMAEAMVEASVDSTLAAGQVLSLTTSEAIKYGFCEGEATSVNDVLAKLNLQEAEIIRYQLSSTDRVISFFLNPIISGILLLIIIGGLYFELQTPGVGFPLAAAVVAAILYLVPYYLNGLAENWEILLFVAGIILIMLEVFVIPGFGVAGISGIVLTFVSLVLIMVNNHLFDFTFVPSENLMRSLVSVVIGMVGAAVLIALTWNRMLNSRHMQGVVLQNKFNSKEGYRSADSAEHLIGKTGVAHTRMAPSGRVMIDDTIYDAQARDGFIEKGDVVQVIDQSTFALRVKKIEPKV
;
A
#
# COMPACT_ATOMS: atom_id res chain seq x y z
N MET A 1 28.97 -27.23 69.01
CA MET A 1 28.17 -28.44 69.27
C MET A 1 28.82 -29.58 68.50
N GLU A 2 29.76 -30.28 69.13
CA GLU A 2 30.51 -31.37 68.49
C GLU A 2 29.58 -32.57 68.30
N ILE A 3 29.18 -32.80 67.05
CA ILE A 3 28.35 -33.94 66.69
C ILE A 3 29.24 -35.19 66.81
N SER A 4 28.87 -36.13 67.68
CA SER A 4 29.63 -37.35 67.92
C SER A 4 29.88 -38.12 66.60
N PRO A 5 31.04 -38.78 66.45
CA PRO A 5 31.43 -39.46 65.20
C PRO A 5 30.43 -40.55 64.74
N ASN A 6 29.59 -41.07 65.65
CA ASN A 6 28.54 -42.04 65.32
C ASN A 6 27.33 -41.44 64.59
N HIS A 7 27.07 -40.12 64.71
CA HIS A 7 25.95 -39.50 64.02
C HIS A 7 26.29 -39.05 62.59
N ARG A 8 27.58 -38.85 62.26
CA ARG A 8 28.01 -38.52 60.89
C ARG A 8 27.57 -39.56 59.87
N HIS A 9 27.61 -40.83 60.24
CA HIS A 9 27.18 -41.94 59.40
C HIS A 9 25.67 -41.95 59.18
N VAL A 10 24.89 -41.57 60.20
CA VAL A 10 23.42 -41.47 60.13
C VAL A 10 22.97 -40.31 59.24
N TYR A 11 23.61 -39.14 59.37
CA TYR A 11 23.34 -38.00 58.49
C TYR A 11 23.77 -38.27 57.05
N PHE A 12 24.89 -38.96 56.84
CA PHE A 12 25.33 -39.37 55.50
C PHE A 12 24.36 -40.40 54.89
N LEU A 13 23.86 -41.36 55.67
CA LEU A 13 22.84 -42.31 55.21
C LEU A 13 21.50 -41.62 54.89
N LEU A 14 21.06 -40.68 55.72
CA LEU A 14 19.85 -39.87 55.47
C LEU A 14 20.01 -38.99 54.22
N LEU A 15 21.19 -38.40 54.00
CA LEU A 15 21.49 -37.62 52.79
C LEU A 15 21.50 -38.51 51.54
N CYS A 16 22.08 -39.71 51.63
CA CYS A 16 22.07 -40.71 50.55
C CYS A 16 20.68 -41.32 50.29
N LEU A 17 19.77 -41.34 51.28
CA LEU A 17 18.37 -41.74 51.12
C LEU A 17 17.49 -40.61 50.56
N LEU A 18 17.84 -39.35 50.80
CA LEU A 18 17.12 -38.17 50.28
C LEU A 18 17.52 -37.79 48.84
N LEU A 19 18.77 -38.06 48.44
CA LEU A 19 19.27 -37.86 47.07
C LEU A 19 18.43 -38.55 45.97
N PRO A 20 18.01 -39.84 46.10
CA PRO A 20 17.14 -40.46 45.11
C PRO A 20 15.71 -39.92 45.13
N LEU A 21 15.22 -39.36 46.25
CA LEU A 21 13.90 -38.71 46.31
C LEU A 21 13.86 -37.40 45.50
N CYS A 22 14.96 -36.65 45.46
CA CYS A 22 15.05 -35.45 44.60
C CYS A 22 15.11 -35.80 43.10
N THR A 23 15.67 -36.95 42.72
CA THR A 23 15.70 -37.38 41.30
C THR A 23 14.36 -37.92 40.80
N LEU A 24 13.49 -38.44 41.68
CA LEU A 24 12.12 -38.83 41.29
C LEU A 24 11.16 -37.64 41.14
N ALA A 25 11.51 -36.45 41.64
CA ALA A 25 10.69 -35.24 41.53
C ALA A 25 10.86 -34.50 40.19
N GLN A 26 11.78 -34.93 39.33
CA GLN A 26 11.79 -34.57 37.91
C GLN A 26 10.93 -35.57 37.11
N THR A 27 9.65 -35.66 37.43
CA THR A 27 8.68 -36.02 36.40
C THR A 27 8.79 -34.94 35.33
N GLY A 28 9.42 -35.29 34.21
CA GLY A 28 9.59 -34.39 33.07
C GLY A 28 8.26 -33.74 32.76
N SER A 29 8.20 -32.42 32.89
CA SER A 29 7.09 -31.64 32.34
C SER A 29 7.08 -31.97 30.86
N LYS A 30 6.13 -32.81 30.43
CA LYS A 30 5.86 -32.97 29.00
C LYS A 30 5.66 -31.56 28.46
N ALA A 31 6.48 -31.19 27.49
CA ALA A 31 6.31 -29.92 26.79
C ALA A 31 4.85 -29.87 26.30
N ARG A 32 4.14 -28.81 26.69
CA ARG A 32 2.75 -28.64 26.26
C ARG A 32 2.74 -28.47 24.75
N PRO A 33 1.83 -29.14 24.03
CA PRO A 33 1.71 -28.94 22.60
C PRO A 33 1.38 -27.47 22.33
N LYS A 34 1.92 -26.91 21.25
CA LYS A 34 1.64 -25.54 20.82
C LYS A 34 0.59 -25.55 19.72
N VAL A 35 -0.43 -24.72 19.87
CA VAL A 35 -1.48 -24.54 18.87
C VAL A 35 -1.48 -23.08 18.40
N LEU A 36 -1.25 -22.85 17.12
CA LEU A 36 -1.48 -21.53 16.53
C LEU A 36 -2.96 -21.38 16.18
N LEU A 37 -3.62 -20.38 16.75
CA LEU A 37 -5.01 -20.03 16.45
C LEU A 37 -5.04 -18.82 15.51
N MET A 38 -5.66 -18.97 14.35
CA MET A 38 -5.95 -17.87 13.42
C MET A 38 -7.45 -17.74 13.16
N GLU A 39 -7.92 -16.52 12.86
CA GLU A 39 -9.34 -16.22 12.72
C GLU A 39 -9.63 -15.61 11.34
N VAL A 40 -10.54 -16.22 10.58
CA VAL A 40 -11.03 -15.71 9.29
C VAL A 40 -12.53 -15.49 9.40
N LYS A 41 -12.92 -14.23 9.62
CA LYS A 41 -14.31 -13.79 9.90
C LYS A 41 -14.88 -12.86 8.83
N ALA A 42 -14.29 -12.89 7.63
CA ALA A 42 -14.56 -11.95 6.55
C ALA A 42 -14.58 -12.66 5.19
N GLU A 43 -14.83 -11.89 4.14
CA GLU A 43 -14.75 -12.33 2.75
C GLU A 43 -13.34 -12.86 2.41
N ILE A 44 -13.30 -13.88 1.57
CA ILE A 44 -12.04 -14.43 1.06
C ILE A 44 -11.54 -13.53 -0.07
N ASP A 45 -10.42 -12.86 0.16
CA ASP A 45 -9.78 -11.92 -0.76
C ASP A 45 -8.24 -11.99 -0.62
N PRO A 46 -7.47 -11.21 -1.39
CA PRO A 46 -6.01 -11.23 -1.30
C PRO A 46 -5.45 -10.91 0.09
N ARG A 47 -6.16 -10.11 0.89
CA ARG A 47 -5.74 -9.77 2.27
C ARG A 47 -5.93 -10.96 3.19
N THR A 48 -7.07 -11.65 3.09
CA THR A 48 -7.33 -12.88 3.86
C THR A 48 -6.33 -13.98 3.47
N ASN A 49 -6.04 -14.13 2.17
CA ASN A 49 -5.03 -15.05 1.66
C ASN A 49 -3.63 -14.75 2.25
N ARG A 50 -3.20 -13.48 2.19
CA ARG A 50 -1.95 -13.03 2.80
C ARG A 50 -1.91 -13.25 4.33
N TYR A 51 -3.02 -13.01 5.02
CA TYR A 51 -3.12 -13.25 6.46
C TYR A 51 -2.89 -14.73 6.80
N VAL A 52 -3.54 -15.65 6.06
CA VAL A 52 -3.35 -17.10 6.27
C VAL A 52 -1.92 -17.52 5.94
N GLU A 53 -1.32 -16.99 4.86
CA GLU A 53 0.09 -17.23 4.52
C GLU A 53 1.02 -16.85 5.69
N LEU A 54 0.87 -15.64 6.23
CA LEU A 54 1.70 -15.16 7.33
C LEU A 54 1.45 -15.94 8.63
N ALA A 55 0.20 -16.36 8.88
CA ALA A 55 -0.14 -17.19 10.03
C ALA A 55 0.55 -18.56 9.97
N LEU A 56 0.56 -19.21 8.80
CA LEU A 56 1.24 -20.50 8.59
C LEU A 56 2.78 -20.37 8.62
N GLN A 57 3.33 -19.25 8.13
CA GLN A 57 4.75 -18.94 8.27
C GLN A 57 5.15 -18.75 9.74
N GLU A 58 4.37 -18.01 10.52
CA GLU A 58 4.57 -17.84 11.96
C GLU A 58 4.42 -19.17 12.71
N ALA A 59 3.46 -20.00 12.31
CA ALA A 59 3.26 -21.34 12.85
C ALA A 59 4.51 -22.22 12.64
N THR A 60 5.10 -22.16 11.44
CA THR A 60 6.36 -22.83 11.12
C THR A 60 7.52 -22.28 11.96
N ALA A 61 7.66 -20.95 12.02
CA ALA A 61 8.76 -20.29 12.73
C ALA A 61 8.73 -20.52 14.25
N ARG A 62 7.54 -20.67 14.83
CA ARG A 62 7.35 -20.97 16.26
C ARG A 62 7.36 -22.47 16.60
N GLU A 63 7.55 -23.31 15.58
CA GLU A 63 7.52 -24.76 15.68
C GLU A 63 6.25 -25.26 16.38
N VAL A 64 5.08 -24.79 15.93
CA VAL A 64 3.81 -25.25 16.52
C VAL A 64 3.49 -26.67 16.11
N ASP A 65 2.77 -27.39 16.97
CA ASP A 65 2.38 -28.78 16.72
C ASP A 65 1.09 -28.86 15.90
N HIS A 66 0.20 -27.89 16.05
CA HIS A 66 -1.09 -27.82 15.38
C HIS A 66 -1.46 -26.39 14.99
N VAL A 67 -2.31 -26.27 13.98
CA VAL A 67 -2.96 -25.01 13.60
C VAL A 67 -4.47 -25.17 13.73
N LEU A 68 -5.15 -24.17 14.28
CA LEU A 68 -6.60 -24.09 14.35
C LEU A 68 -7.07 -22.81 13.67
N LEU A 69 -7.92 -22.97 12.67
CA LEU A 69 -8.59 -21.89 11.93
C LEU A 69 -10.02 -21.74 12.48
N GLU A 70 -10.34 -20.60 13.09
CA GLU A 70 -11.73 -20.23 13.33
C GLU A 70 -12.29 -19.55 12.06
N LEU A 71 -13.33 -20.12 11.47
CA LEU A 71 -13.88 -19.70 10.18
C LEU A 71 -15.34 -19.23 10.31
N ASP A 72 -15.62 -18.08 9.72
CA ASP A 72 -16.96 -17.51 9.53
C ASP A 72 -16.95 -16.67 8.24
N THR A 73 -17.40 -17.25 7.12
CA THR A 73 -17.37 -16.60 5.81
C THR A 73 -18.50 -17.06 4.88
N TYR A 74 -19.01 -16.11 4.10
CA TYR A 74 -19.94 -16.39 2.99
C TYR A 74 -19.23 -16.75 1.68
N GLY A 75 -17.90 -16.67 1.63
CA GLY A 75 -17.10 -16.95 0.45
C GLY A 75 -16.27 -15.75 0.01
N GLY A 76 -15.92 -15.73 -1.28
CA GLY A 76 -15.10 -14.67 -1.87
C GLY A 76 -14.43 -15.14 -3.16
N ALA A 77 -13.26 -14.59 -3.45
CA ALA A 77 -12.53 -14.84 -4.68
C ALA A 77 -12.04 -16.30 -4.77
N LEU A 78 -12.35 -16.96 -5.90
CA LEU A 78 -12.02 -18.36 -6.14
C LEU A 78 -10.50 -18.61 -6.12
N ASN A 79 -9.71 -17.71 -6.73
CA ASN A 79 -8.26 -17.86 -6.80
C ASN A 79 -7.63 -17.81 -5.40
N ASP A 80 -8.04 -16.85 -4.56
CA ASP A 80 -7.57 -16.73 -3.18
C ASP A 80 -7.96 -17.95 -2.34
N ALA A 81 -9.15 -18.49 -2.54
CA ALA A 81 -9.60 -19.72 -1.87
C ALA A 81 -8.78 -20.95 -2.29
N ASP A 82 -8.49 -21.08 -3.58
CA ASP A 82 -7.66 -22.14 -4.17
C ASP A 82 -6.22 -22.09 -3.62
N GLU A 83 -5.68 -20.88 -3.50
CA GLU A 83 -4.38 -20.60 -2.91
C GLU A 83 -4.32 -20.93 -1.42
N ILE A 84 -5.30 -20.52 -0.62
CA ILE A 84 -5.40 -20.90 0.80
C ILE A 84 -5.52 -22.41 0.93
N ARG A 85 -6.38 -23.06 0.14
CA ARG A 85 -6.55 -24.52 0.13
C ARG A 85 -5.21 -25.22 -0.12
N THR A 86 -4.47 -24.77 -1.13
CA THR A 86 -3.17 -25.34 -1.48
C THR A 86 -2.17 -25.20 -0.34
N ARG A 87 -2.06 -24.01 0.27
CA ARG A 87 -1.19 -23.79 1.44
C ARG A 87 -1.54 -24.69 2.63
N ILE A 88 -2.82 -24.93 2.88
CA ILE A 88 -3.27 -25.84 3.95
C ILE A 88 -2.88 -27.29 3.64
N LEU A 89 -3.16 -27.77 2.41
CA LEU A 89 -2.82 -29.15 2.00
C LEU A 89 -1.31 -29.42 2.00
N GLU A 90 -0.49 -28.41 1.71
CA GLU A 90 0.98 -28.51 1.70
C GLU A 90 1.62 -28.30 3.09
N TYR A 91 0.84 -27.85 4.08
CA TYR A 91 1.38 -27.58 5.41
C TYR A 91 1.69 -28.89 6.16
N PRO A 92 2.90 -29.06 6.72
CA PRO A 92 3.37 -30.37 7.21
C PRO A 92 2.82 -30.80 8.58
N LYS A 93 2.02 -29.96 9.23
CA LYS A 93 1.44 -30.22 10.56
C LYS A 93 -0.09 -30.18 10.47
N PRO A 94 -0.81 -30.82 11.39
CA PRO A 94 -2.27 -30.83 11.36
C PRO A 94 -2.88 -29.42 11.40
N VAL A 95 -3.78 -29.14 10.46
CA VAL A 95 -4.61 -27.94 10.38
C VAL A 95 -6.06 -28.34 10.61
N TYR A 96 -6.67 -27.77 11.65
CA TYR A 96 -8.07 -27.97 11.98
C TYR A 96 -8.87 -26.70 11.68
N VAL A 97 -10.15 -26.86 11.36
CA VAL A 97 -11.07 -25.73 11.23
C VAL A 97 -12.23 -25.86 12.21
N PHE A 98 -12.57 -24.73 12.82
CA PHE A 98 -13.80 -24.53 13.58
C PHE A 98 -14.70 -23.57 12.81
N ILE A 99 -15.78 -24.10 12.23
CA ILE A 99 -16.79 -23.30 11.55
C ILE A 99 -17.74 -22.74 12.62
N ASN A 100 -17.58 -21.46 12.94
CA ASN A 100 -18.35 -20.81 13.99
C ASN A 100 -19.79 -20.50 13.52
N LYS A 101 -19.97 -20.07 12.27
CA LYS A 101 -21.31 -19.89 11.69
C LYS A 101 -21.39 -20.42 10.27
N ASP A 102 -20.66 -19.83 9.34
CA ASP A 102 -20.78 -20.19 7.93
C ASP A 102 -19.42 -20.54 7.33
N ALA A 103 -19.39 -21.60 6.54
CA ALA A 103 -18.33 -21.96 5.61
C ALA A 103 -18.97 -22.13 4.22
N ALA A 104 -19.52 -21.05 3.69
CA ALA A 104 -20.14 -21.05 2.37
C ALA A 104 -19.11 -20.77 1.28
N SER A 105 -19.36 -21.33 0.09
CA SER A 105 -18.55 -21.09 -1.10
C SER A 105 -17.06 -21.35 -0.89
N ALA A 106 -16.19 -20.34 -1.04
CA ALA A 106 -14.77 -20.45 -0.76
C ALA A 106 -14.48 -21.02 0.65
N GLY A 107 -15.31 -20.71 1.65
CA GLY A 107 -15.17 -21.27 2.99
C GLY A 107 -15.35 -22.79 3.04
N ALA A 108 -16.21 -23.36 2.19
CA ALA A 108 -16.37 -24.81 2.10
C ALA A 108 -15.09 -25.46 1.55
N LEU A 109 -14.54 -24.90 0.47
CA LEU A 109 -13.29 -25.39 -0.14
C LEU A 109 -12.11 -25.36 0.85
N ILE A 110 -11.94 -24.24 1.57
CA ILE A 110 -10.91 -24.08 2.61
C ILE A 110 -11.14 -25.10 3.73
N SER A 111 -12.38 -25.29 4.17
CA SER A 111 -12.70 -26.24 5.24
C SER A 111 -12.39 -27.67 4.85
N LEU A 112 -12.71 -28.06 3.60
CA LEU A 112 -12.40 -29.40 3.07
C LEU A 112 -10.90 -29.68 2.98
N ALA A 113 -10.06 -28.65 2.91
CA ALA A 113 -8.61 -28.75 2.90
C ALA A 113 -8.01 -29.12 4.25
N CYS A 114 -8.71 -28.82 5.35
CA CYS A 114 -8.25 -29.08 6.71
C CYS A 114 -8.35 -30.56 7.08
N ASP A 115 -7.47 -31.02 7.98
CA ASP A 115 -7.45 -32.40 8.48
C ASP A 115 -8.72 -32.75 9.27
N SER A 116 -9.29 -31.80 10.00
CA SER A 116 -10.56 -31.98 10.72
C SER A 116 -11.39 -30.69 10.73
N ILE A 117 -12.70 -30.87 10.66
CA ILE A 117 -13.76 -29.86 10.65
C ILE A 117 -14.64 -30.07 11.89
N TYR A 118 -14.67 -29.05 12.74
CA TYR A 118 -15.65 -28.94 13.82
C TYR A 118 -16.62 -27.80 13.51
N MET A 119 -17.90 -28.00 13.81
CA MET A 119 -18.94 -27.02 13.48
C MET A 119 -19.71 -26.59 14.72
N ALA A 120 -20.05 -25.30 14.81
CA ALA A 120 -20.93 -24.82 15.87
C ALA A 120 -22.37 -25.31 15.69
N PRO A 121 -23.18 -25.37 16.77
CA PRO A 121 -24.61 -25.63 16.62
C PRO A 121 -25.25 -24.57 15.70
N GLY A 122 -25.94 -25.03 14.65
CA GLY A 122 -26.57 -24.14 13.66
C GLY A 122 -25.64 -23.59 12.57
N ALA A 123 -24.40 -24.06 12.50
CA ALA A 123 -23.48 -23.70 11.43
C ALA A 123 -23.79 -24.44 10.11
N ASN A 124 -23.30 -23.87 8.99
CA ASN A 124 -23.48 -24.41 7.65
C ASN A 124 -22.16 -24.56 6.89
N ILE A 125 -22.07 -25.58 6.03
CA ILE A 125 -20.97 -25.78 5.08
C ILE A 125 -21.54 -26.17 3.70
N GLY A 126 -21.00 -25.61 2.62
CA GLY A 126 -21.41 -25.92 1.24
C GLY A 126 -21.71 -24.67 0.41
N ALA A 127 -22.75 -24.71 -0.43
CA ALA A 127 -23.13 -23.59 -1.30
C ALA A 127 -21.96 -22.99 -2.09
N ALA A 128 -21.23 -23.84 -2.82
CA ALA A 128 -20.00 -23.55 -3.53
C ALA A 128 -20.14 -23.36 -5.04
N THR A 129 -21.34 -23.06 -5.52
CA THR A 129 -21.55 -22.59 -6.89
C THR A 129 -20.74 -21.31 -7.12
N VAL A 130 -20.00 -21.25 -8.23
CA VAL A 130 -19.30 -20.01 -8.60
C VAL A 130 -20.33 -19.02 -9.12
N VAL A 131 -20.45 -17.86 -8.51
CA VAL A 131 -21.39 -16.83 -8.96
C VAL A 131 -20.64 -15.60 -9.44
N GLY A 132 -21.18 -14.95 -10.46
CA GLY A 132 -20.74 -13.64 -10.89
C GLY A 132 -21.16 -12.56 -9.91
N ALA A 133 -20.70 -11.34 -10.18
CA ALA A 133 -21.05 -10.13 -9.46
C ALA A 133 -22.56 -9.84 -9.37
N ASP A 134 -23.33 -10.34 -10.34
CA ASP A 134 -24.80 -10.21 -10.44
C ASP A 134 -25.55 -11.33 -9.69
N GLY A 135 -24.83 -12.23 -9.03
CA GLY A 135 -25.37 -13.39 -8.33
C GLY A 135 -25.80 -14.53 -9.27
N GLN A 136 -25.56 -14.42 -10.58
CA GLN A 136 -25.85 -15.49 -11.53
C GLN A 136 -24.72 -16.51 -11.57
N ALA A 137 -25.04 -17.75 -11.93
CA ALA A 137 -24.05 -18.79 -12.07
C ALA A 137 -23.01 -18.40 -13.14
N ALA A 138 -21.73 -18.51 -12.77
CA ALA A 138 -20.62 -18.28 -13.68
C ALA A 138 -20.63 -19.28 -14.85
N PRO A 139 -19.99 -18.96 -15.98
CA PRO A 139 -19.88 -19.86 -17.13
C PRO A 139 -19.43 -21.28 -16.76
N GLY A 140 -19.89 -22.27 -17.52
CA GLY A 140 -19.68 -23.69 -17.22
C GLY A 140 -18.21 -24.12 -17.02
N LYS A 141 -17.25 -23.39 -17.61
CA LYS A 141 -15.81 -23.57 -17.34
C LYS A 141 -15.49 -23.41 -15.85
N TYR A 142 -15.99 -22.35 -15.20
CA TYR A 142 -15.75 -22.05 -13.80
C TYR A 142 -16.46 -23.06 -12.89
N GLN A 143 -17.70 -23.44 -13.20
CA GLN A 143 -18.42 -24.48 -12.46
C GLN A 143 -17.72 -25.83 -12.56
N SER A 144 -17.28 -26.22 -13.76
CA SER A 144 -16.56 -27.48 -13.97
C SER A 144 -15.22 -27.50 -13.23
N TYR A 145 -14.51 -26.37 -13.20
CA TYR A 145 -13.28 -26.24 -12.43
C TYR A 145 -13.56 -26.35 -10.92
N MET A 146 -14.55 -25.63 -10.41
CA MET A 146 -14.94 -25.67 -9.00
C MET A 146 -15.43 -27.05 -8.55
N ARG A 147 -16.18 -27.77 -9.39
CA ARG A 147 -16.54 -29.18 -9.13
C ARG A 147 -15.30 -30.07 -9.02
N SER A 148 -14.38 -29.94 -9.98
CA SER A 148 -13.14 -30.72 -9.98
C SER A 148 -12.32 -30.46 -8.72
N ILE A 149 -12.20 -29.19 -8.31
CA ILE A 149 -11.35 -28.80 -7.19
C ILE A 149 -11.96 -29.20 -5.85
N MET A 150 -13.28 -29.07 -5.67
CA MET A 150 -13.99 -29.56 -4.48
C MET A 150 -13.85 -31.08 -4.35
N ARG A 151 -14.00 -31.81 -5.46
CA ARG A 151 -13.84 -33.26 -5.51
C ARG A 151 -12.42 -33.70 -5.13
N SER A 152 -11.39 -33.14 -5.77
CA SER A 152 -10.00 -33.52 -5.50
C SER A 152 -9.56 -33.15 -4.08
N THR A 153 -10.08 -32.05 -3.52
CA THR A 153 -9.81 -31.64 -2.13
C THR A 153 -10.41 -32.63 -1.14
N ALA A 154 -11.66 -33.06 -1.39
CA ALA A 154 -12.28 -34.08 -0.57
C ALA A 154 -11.54 -35.42 -0.64
N GLU A 155 -11.07 -35.83 -1.83
CA GLU A 155 -10.24 -37.03 -2.00
C GLU A 155 -8.95 -36.97 -1.17
N ALA A 156 -8.26 -35.83 -1.19
CA ALA A 156 -7.01 -35.62 -0.45
C ALA A 156 -7.17 -35.80 1.07
N ASN A 157 -8.33 -35.41 1.62
CA ASN A 157 -8.63 -35.50 3.06
C ASN A 157 -9.62 -36.61 3.43
N GLY A 158 -9.87 -37.57 2.54
CA GLY A 158 -10.72 -38.73 2.83
C GLY A 158 -12.21 -38.42 3.05
N ARG A 159 -12.71 -37.30 2.50
CA ARG A 159 -14.13 -36.92 2.52
C ARG A 159 -14.83 -37.38 1.24
N ASN A 160 -16.17 -37.50 1.27
CA ASN A 160 -16.93 -38.01 0.13
C ASN A 160 -16.82 -37.07 -1.09
N PRO A 161 -16.17 -37.49 -2.19
CA PRO A 161 -15.88 -36.61 -3.31
C PRO A 161 -17.14 -36.19 -4.08
N SER A 162 -18.11 -37.08 -4.22
CA SER A 162 -19.38 -36.81 -4.92
C SER A 162 -20.25 -35.81 -4.16
N MET A 163 -20.26 -35.86 -2.83
CA MET A 163 -20.99 -34.88 -2.02
C MET A 163 -20.29 -33.51 -2.03
N ALA A 164 -18.95 -33.48 -2.03
CA ALA A 164 -18.21 -32.23 -2.18
C ALA A 164 -18.45 -31.60 -3.57
N GLU A 165 -18.51 -32.39 -4.63
CA GLU A 165 -18.90 -31.94 -5.97
C GLU A 165 -20.33 -31.37 -5.97
N ALA A 166 -21.26 -32.03 -5.27
CA ALA A 166 -22.65 -31.59 -5.14
C ALA A 166 -22.81 -30.27 -4.34
N MET A 167 -21.80 -29.84 -3.57
CA MET A 167 -21.79 -28.51 -2.98
C MET A 167 -21.67 -27.40 -4.02
N VAL A 168 -21.21 -27.68 -5.23
CA VAL A 168 -21.13 -26.71 -6.34
C VAL A 168 -22.38 -26.78 -7.20
N GLU A 169 -22.73 -27.99 -7.62
CA GLU A 169 -23.90 -28.29 -8.43
C GLU A 169 -24.14 -29.80 -8.36
N ALA A 170 -25.38 -30.21 -8.15
CA ALA A 170 -25.80 -31.61 -8.13
C ALA A 170 -25.37 -32.32 -9.43
N SER A 171 -24.52 -33.34 -9.30
CA SER A 171 -24.12 -34.20 -10.41
C SER A 171 -25.20 -35.26 -10.70
N VAL A 172 -25.07 -35.94 -11.85
CA VAL A 172 -25.98 -37.03 -12.26
C VAL A 172 -26.00 -38.18 -11.25
N ASP A 173 -24.89 -38.39 -10.55
CA ASP A 173 -24.73 -39.45 -9.55
C ASP A 173 -25.13 -39.00 -8.13
N SER A 174 -25.54 -37.74 -7.96
CA SER A 174 -26.01 -37.22 -6.68
C SER A 174 -27.47 -37.58 -6.42
N THR A 175 -27.84 -37.72 -5.14
CA THR A 175 -29.25 -37.92 -4.74
C THR A 175 -30.10 -36.65 -4.82
N LEU A 176 -29.50 -35.51 -5.20
CA LEU A 176 -30.16 -34.22 -5.34
C LEU A 176 -30.73 -34.08 -6.77
N ALA A 177 -31.74 -33.23 -6.93
CA ALA A 177 -32.21 -32.90 -8.28
C ALA A 177 -31.14 -32.10 -9.02
N ALA A 178 -30.96 -32.36 -10.32
CA ALA A 178 -30.01 -31.62 -11.16
C ALA A 178 -30.22 -30.10 -11.03
N GLY A 179 -29.13 -29.37 -10.80
CA GLY A 179 -29.15 -27.91 -10.56
C GLY A 179 -29.39 -27.49 -9.10
N GLN A 180 -29.59 -28.42 -8.17
CA GLN A 180 -29.55 -28.10 -6.73
C GLN A 180 -28.12 -28.01 -6.21
N VAL A 181 -27.94 -27.30 -5.11
CA VAL A 181 -26.64 -27.08 -4.48
C VAL A 181 -26.71 -27.61 -3.05
N LEU A 182 -25.75 -28.45 -2.67
CA LEU A 182 -25.69 -29.03 -1.34
C LEU A 182 -25.15 -28.01 -0.33
N SER A 183 -25.91 -27.80 0.74
CA SER A 183 -25.44 -27.22 1.99
C SER A 183 -25.80 -28.18 3.11
N LEU A 184 -24.87 -28.37 4.04
CA LEU A 184 -25.04 -29.26 5.19
C LEU A 184 -25.09 -28.41 6.45
N THR A 185 -26.11 -28.64 7.26
CA THR A 185 -26.11 -28.23 8.67
C THR A 185 -25.10 -29.05 9.46
N THR A 186 -24.73 -28.59 10.66
CA THR A 186 -23.84 -29.33 11.57
C THR A 186 -24.23 -30.81 11.76
N SER A 187 -25.51 -31.10 11.99
CA SER A 187 -25.98 -32.48 12.17
C SER A 187 -25.85 -33.33 10.91
N GLU A 188 -26.10 -32.76 9.73
CA GLU A 188 -25.96 -33.46 8.46
C GLU A 188 -24.49 -33.67 8.10
N ALA A 189 -23.64 -32.67 8.34
CA ALA A 189 -22.20 -32.78 8.13
C ALA A 189 -21.58 -33.90 8.98
N ILE A 190 -22.01 -34.05 10.24
CA ILE A 190 -21.61 -35.18 11.09
C ILE A 190 -22.14 -36.50 10.51
N LYS A 191 -23.43 -36.56 10.16
CA LYS A 191 -24.07 -37.76 9.61
C LYS A 191 -23.36 -38.29 8.35
N TYR A 192 -22.91 -37.39 7.47
CA TYR A 192 -22.25 -37.73 6.21
C TYR A 192 -20.71 -37.77 6.30
N GLY A 193 -20.13 -37.61 7.49
CA GLY A 193 -18.68 -37.72 7.70
C GLY A 193 -17.87 -36.55 7.14
N PHE A 194 -18.48 -35.36 7.02
CA PHE A 194 -17.77 -34.11 6.70
C PHE A 194 -17.24 -33.40 7.95
N CYS A 195 -17.84 -33.65 9.12
CA CYS A 195 -17.52 -32.98 10.38
C CYS A 195 -17.30 -34.04 11.47
N GLU A 196 -16.18 -33.95 12.19
CA GLU A 196 -15.83 -34.90 13.27
C GLU A 196 -16.63 -34.65 14.55
N GLY A 197 -17.24 -33.47 14.69
CA GLY A 197 -18.18 -33.22 15.76
C GLY A 197 -18.64 -31.77 15.90
N GLU A 198 -19.74 -31.62 16.62
CA GLU A 198 -20.24 -30.32 17.04
C GLU A 198 -19.37 -29.75 18.16
N ALA A 199 -19.01 -28.47 18.08
CA ALA A 199 -18.26 -27.76 19.10
C ALA A 199 -18.80 -26.34 19.31
N THR A 200 -18.97 -25.91 20.57
CA THR A 200 -19.57 -24.59 20.88
C THR A 200 -18.56 -23.44 20.91
N SER A 201 -17.27 -23.74 20.94
CA SER A 201 -16.19 -22.76 20.99
C SER A 201 -14.85 -23.36 20.57
N VAL A 202 -13.87 -22.51 20.31
CA VAL A 202 -12.46 -22.91 20.12
C VAL A 202 -11.95 -23.82 21.25
N ASN A 203 -12.29 -23.52 22.51
CA ASN A 203 -11.86 -24.33 23.64
C ASN A 203 -12.48 -25.74 23.63
N ASP A 204 -13.72 -25.86 23.15
CA ASP A 204 -14.42 -27.15 23.00
C ASP A 204 -13.78 -28.00 21.88
N VAL A 205 -13.37 -27.37 20.77
CA VAL A 205 -12.58 -28.02 19.72
C VAL A 205 -11.25 -28.53 20.29
N LEU A 206 -10.52 -27.70 21.03
CA LEU A 206 -9.26 -28.10 21.66
C LEU A 206 -9.46 -29.28 22.62
N ALA A 207 -10.55 -29.30 23.39
CA ALA A 207 -10.85 -30.43 24.28
C ALA A 207 -11.11 -31.73 23.49
N LYS A 208 -11.85 -31.67 22.37
CA LYS A 208 -12.11 -32.84 21.51
C LYS A 208 -10.85 -33.38 20.83
N LEU A 209 -9.90 -32.50 20.54
CA LEU A 209 -8.59 -32.85 20.01
C LEU A 209 -7.59 -33.33 21.07
N ASN A 210 -7.98 -33.35 22.35
CA ASN A 210 -7.10 -33.61 23.50
C ASN A 210 -5.96 -32.58 23.67
N LEU A 211 -6.24 -31.33 23.29
CA LEU A 211 -5.33 -30.17 23.30
C LEU A 211 -5.74 -29.09 24.32
N GLN A 212 -6.57 -29.43 25.32
CA GLN A 212 -7.01 -28.48 26.35
C GLN A 212 -5.89 -27.90 27.22
N GLU A 213 -4.75 -28.59 27.32
CA GLU A 213 -3.56 -28.10 28.03
C GLU A 213 -2.52 -27.43 27.10
N ALA A 214 -2.85 -27.28 25.82
CA ALA A 214 -1.95 -26.70 24.83
C ALA A 214 -1.64 -25.22 25.14
N GLU A 215 -0.44 -24.79 24.75
CA GLU A 215 -0.12 -23.37 24.67
C GLU A 215 -0.78 -22.78 23.42
N ILE A 216 -1.79 -21.92 23.62
CA ILE A 216 -2.51 -21.27 22.52
C ILE A 216 -1.79 -19.99 22.13
N ILE A 217 -1.24 -19.97 20.91
CA ILE A 217 -0.61 -18.82 20.30
C ILE A 217 -1.64 -18.18 19.35
N ARG A 218 -2.29 -17.10 19.79
CA ARG A 218 -3.22 -16.36 18.94
C ARG A 218 -2.44 -15.54 17.92
N TYR A 219 -2.65 -15.83 16.64
CA TYR A 219 -2.01 -15.09 15.56
C TYR A 219 -2.62 -13.70 15.45
N GLN A 220 -1.76 -12.70 15.47
CA GLN A 220 -2.10 -11.31 15.23
C GLN A 220 -1.09 -10.75 14.23
N LEU A 221 -1.58 -9.89 13.34
CA LEU A 221 -0.73 -9.16 12.40
C LEU A 221 0.40 -8.43 13.15
N SER A 222 1.61 -8.54 12.62
CA SER A 222 2.79 -7.94 13.22
C SER A 222 2.69 -6.41 13.23
N SER A 223 3.55 -5.74 14.00
CA SER A 223 3.65 -4.28 13.94
C SER A 223 3.95 -3.77 12.53
N THR A 224 4.72 -4.53 11.74
CA THR A 224 5.00 -4.23 10.34
C THR A 224 3.73 -4.29 9.50
N ASP A 225 2.94 -5.35 9.64
CA ASP A 225 1.68 -5.49 8.90
C ASP A 225 0.64 -4.43 9.30
N ARG A 226 0.68 -3.98 10.56
CA ARG A 226 -0.12 -2.86 11.04
C ARG A 226 0.27 -1.54 10.36
N VAL A 227 1.57 -1.31 10.17
CA VAL A 227 2.07 -0.15 9.40
C VAL A 227 1.65 -0.26 7.94
N ILE A 228 1.75 -1.45 7.35
CA ILE A 228 1.31 -1.69 5.97
C ILE A 228 -0.21 -1.40 5.84
N SER A 229 -1.01 -1.92 6.77
CA SER A 229 -2.46 -1.71 6.82
C SER A 229 -2.84 -0.23 7.04
N PHE A 230 -2.01 0.54 7.75
CA PHE A 230 -2.18 1.99 7.89
C PHE A 230 -2.08 2.70 6.54
N PHE A 231 -1.13 2.30 5.68
CA PHE A 231 -0.98 2.87 4.34
C PHE A 231 -2.03 2.39 3.35
N LEU A 232 -2.66 1.24 3.58
CA LEU A 232 -3.81 0.77 2.80
C LEU A 232 -5.12 1.50 3.14
N ASN A 233 -5.13 2.33 4.18
CA ASN A 233 -6.31 3.11 4.53
C ASN A 233 -6.65 4.09 3.40
N PRO A 234 -7.91 4.12 2.89
CA PRO A 234 -8.29 4.97 1.77
C PRO A 234 -7.96 6.47 1.95
N ILE A 235 -8.02 6.98 3.19
CA ILE A 235 -7.70 8.37 3.50
C ILE A 235 -6.20 8.61 3.37
N ILE A 236 -5.37 7.70 3.92
CA ILE A 236 -3.91 7.80 3.84
C ILE A 236 -3.45 7.63 2.39
N SER A 237 -3.97 6.64 1.67
CA SER A 237 -3.75 6.45 0.24
C SER A 237 -4.09 7.70 -0.57
N GLY A 238 -5.23 8.35 -0.29
CA GLY A 238 -5.62 9.61 -0.94
C GLY A 238 -4.65 10.77 -0.66
N ILE A 239 -4.15 10.88 0.58
CA ILE A 239 -3.13 11.87 0.95
C ILE A 239 -1.79 11.58 0.26
N LEU A 240 -1.37 10.31 0.16
CA LEU A 240 -0.14 9.96 -0.55
C LEU A 240 -0.25 10.28 -2.04
N LEU A 241 -1.38 9.95 -2.66
CA LEU A 241 -1.64 10.25 -4.06
C LEU A 241 -1.53 11.75 -4.37
N LEU A 242 -2.03 12.59 -3.48
CA LEU A 242 -1.81 14.02 -3.59
C LEU A 242 -0.36 14.45 -3.53
N ILE A 243 0.40 13.88 -2.60
CA ILE A 243 1.80 14.26 -2.44
C ILE A 243 2.55 13.88 -3.72
N ILE A 244 2.18 12.76 -4.35
CA ILE A 244 2.66 12.38 -5.68
C ILE A 244 2.30 13.45 -6.71
N ILE A 245 1.00 13.75 -6.91
CA ILE A 245 0.54 14.68 -7.95
C ILE A 245 1.02 16.12 -7.68
N GLY A 246 0.90 16.58 -6.45
CA GLY A 246 1.30 17.92 -6.01
C GLY A 246 2.81 18.11 -6.00
N GLY A 247 3.58 17.11 -5.54
CA GLY A 247 5.04 17.15 -5.60
C GLY A 247 5.55 17.20 -7.04
N LEU A 248 4.95 16.41 -7.93
CA LEU A 248 5.20 16.50 -9.36
C LEU A 248 4.85 17.89 -9.89
N TYR A 249 3.66 18.43 -9.58
CA TYR A 249 3.21 19.76 -10.03
C TYR A 249 4.13 20.91 -9.57
N PHE A 250 4.60 20.91 -8.32
CA PHE A 250 5.46 21.97 -7.80
C PHE A 250 6.84 21.96 -8.41
N GLU A 251 7.40 20.79 -8.67
CA GLU A 251 8.66 20.66 -9.42
C GLU A 251 8.55 21.36 -10.79
N LEU A 252 7.37 21.35 -11.43
CA LEU A 252 7.15 22.02 -12.71
C LEU A 252 7.11 23.55 -12.61
N GLN A 253 6.67 24.10 -11.47
CA GLN A 253 6.51 25.54 -11.28
C GLN A 253 7.79 26.23 -10.82
N THR A 254 8.64 25.52 -10.11
CA THR A 254 9.89 26.08 -9.57
C THR A 254 11.09 25.54 -10.37
N PRO A 255 11.90 26.40 -11.01
CA PRO A 255 13.13 25.97 -11.63
C PRO A 255 14.10 25.43 -10.57
N GLY A 256 14.26 24.12 -10.52
CA GLY A 256 15.18 23.44 -9.60
C GLY A 256 14.75 22.00 -9.35
N VAL A 257 15.72 21.07 -9.38
CA VAL A 257 15.45 19.67 -9.04
C VAL A 257 15.63 19.48 -7.54
N GLY A 258 14.65 18.90 -6.83
CA GLY A 258 14.97 18.44 -5.47
C GLY A 258 13.80 17.99 -4.61
N PHE A 259 13.28 18.90 -3.78
CA PHE A 259 12.42 18.53 -2.66
C PHE A 259 11.00 18.07 -3.07
N PRO A 260 10.27 18.79 -3.95
CA PRO A 260 8.96 18.33 -4.40
C PRO A 260 8.98 16.98 -5.11
N LEU A 261 9.96 16.76 -6.00
CA LEU A 261 10.13 15.47 -6.67
C LEU A 261 10.50 14.35 -5.69
N ALA A 262 11.40 14.60 -4.73
CA ALA A 262 11.75 13.61 -3.71
C ALA A 262 10.53 13.23 -2.85
N ALA A 263 9.70 14.21 -2.46
CA ALA A 263 8.47 13.96 -1.72
C ALA A 263 7.48 13.10 -2.54
N ALA A 264 7.32 13.39 -3.84
CA ALA A 264 6.47 12.61 -4.73
C ALA A 264 6.95 11.16 -4.88
N VAL A 265 8.26 10.94 -5.04
CA VAL A 265 8.85 9.59 -5.15
C VAL A 265 8.66 8.80 -3.86
N VAL A 266 8.93 9.40 -2.70
CA VAL A 266 8.72 8.75 -1.40
C VAL A 266 7.25 8.41 -1.21
N ALA A 267 6.33 9.31 -1.54
CA ALA A 267 4.90 9.07 -1.46
C ALA A 267 4.45 7.95 -2.41
N ALA A 268 5.01 7.88 -3.62
CA ALA A 268 4.75 6.80 -4.57
C ALA A 268 5.21 5.44 -4.04
N ILE A 269 6.38 5.37 -3.40
CA ILE A 269 6.88 4.14 -2.77
C ILE A 269 5.95 3.73 -1.61
N LEU A 270 5.60 4.67 -0.73
CA LEU A 270 4.71 4.42 0.40
C LEU A 270 3.28 4.07 -0.03
N TYR A 271 2.87 4.48 -1.22
CA TYR A 271 1.59 4.11 -1.80
C TYR A 271 1.65 2.72 -2.44
N LEU A 272 2.60 2.46 -3.36
CA LEU A 272 2.61 1.23 -4.16
C LEU A 272 3.04 0.00 -3.35
N VAL A 273 4.04 0.12 -2.48
CA VAL A 273 4.63 -1.04 -1.79
C VAL A 273 3.61 -1.75 -0.89
N PRO A 274 2.82 -1.06 -0.05
CA PRO A 274 1.80 -1.72 0.78
C PRO A 274 0.75 -2.51 0.00
N TYR A 275 0.28 -1.97 -1.14
CA TYR A 275 -0.68 -2.65 -2.01
C TYR A 275 -0.06 -3.89 -2.67
N TYR A 276 1.18 -3.78 -3.14
CA TYR A 276 1.92 -4.92 -3.68
C TYR A 276 2.16 -6.02 -2.64
N LEU A 277 2.60 -5.65 -1.43
CA LEU A 277 2.88 -6.61 -0.34
C LEU A 277 1.64 -7.34 0.17
N ASN A 278 0.43 -6.81 -0.06
CA ASN A 278 -0.84 -7.46 0.28
C ASN A 278 -1.49 -8.20 -0.89
N GLY A 279 -0.83 -8.26 -2.04
CA GLY A 279 -1.43 -8.85 -3.26
C GLY A 279 -2.65 -8.08 -3.77
N LEU A 280 -2.84 -6.83 -3.33
CA LEU A 280 -3.94 -5.97 -3.78
C LEU A 280 -3.64 -5.28 -5.11
N ALA A 281 -2.36 -5.17 -5.47
CA ALA A 281 -1.94 -4.62 -6.76
C ALA A 281 -1.20 -5.68 -7.59
N GLU A 282 -1.69 -5.94 -8.78
CA GLU A 282 -0.99 -6.78 -9.76
C GLU A 282 0.10 -5.98 -10.49
N ASN A 283 1.09 -6.70 -11.02
CA ASN A 283 2.24 -6.09 -11.71
C ASN A 283 1.83 -5.16 -12.86
N TRP A 284 0.74 -5.48 -13.58
CA TRP A 284 0.28 -4.69 -14.73
C TRP A 284 -0.41 -3.39 -14.30
N GLU A 285 -1.05 -3.36 -13.14
CA GLU A 285 -1.69 -2.16 -12.59
C GLU A 285 -0.61 -1.15 -12.17
N ILE A 286 0.43 -1.64 -11.50
CA ILE A 286 1.62 -0.86 -11.15
C ILE A 286 2.30 -0.35 -12.43
N LEU A 287 2.43 -1.19 -13.46
CA LEU A 287 3.00 -0.79 -14.74
C LEU A 287 2.19 0.33 -15.40
N LEU A 288 0.86 0.24 -15.38
CA LEU A 288 -0.03 1.31 -15.89
C LEU A 288 0.14 2.61 -15.11
N PHE A 289 0.24 2.54 -13.78
CA PHE A 289 0.50 3.71 -12.93
C PHE A 289 1.82 4.37 -13.31
N VAL A 290 2.90 3.58 -13.36
CA VAL A 290 4.25 4.06 -13.67
C VAL A 290 4.31 4.63 -15.10
N ALA A 291 3.69 3.96 -16.08
CA ALA A 291 3.58 4.48 -17.45
C ALA A 291 2.81 5.81 -17.48
N GLY A 292 1.74 5.93 -16.69
CA GLY A 292 0.99 7.17 -16.52
C GLY A 292 1.87 8.32 -16.01
N ILE A 293 2.64 8.07 -14.95
CA ILE A 293 3.59 9.05 -14.39
C ILE A 293 4.69 9.42 -15.40
N ILE A 294 5.24 8.43 -16.12
CA ILE A 294 6.26 8.68 -17.16
C ILE A 294 5.70 9.56 -18.27
N LEU A 295 4.47 9.33 -18.73
CA LEU A 295 3.84 10.17 -19.76
C LEU A 295 3.60 11.60 -19.29
N ILE A 296 3.19 11.78 -18.03
CA ILE A 296 3.09 13.11 -17.41
C ILE A 296 4.47 13.78 -17.39
N MET A 297 5.52 13.07 -16.97
CA MET A 297 6.87 13.62 -16.97
C MET A 297 7.37 13.96 -18.38
N LEU A 298 7.13 13.11 -19.37
CA LEU A 298 7.52 13.36 -20.76
C LEU A 298 6.83 14.59 -21.32
N GLU A 299 5.52 14.75 -21.08
CA GLU A 299 4.81 15.96 -21.46
C GLU A 299 5.51 17.18 -20.87
N VAL A 300 5.79 17.18 -19.57
CA VAL A 300 6.31 18.39 -18.93
C VAL A 300 7.76 18.70 -19.28
N PHE A 301 8.63 17.69 -19.35
CA PHE A 301 10.07 17.90 -19.54
C PHE A 301 10.51 17.91 -21.00
N VAL A 302 9.76 17.26 -21.90
CA VAL A 302 10.19 17.03 -23.29
C VAL A 302 9.28 17.75 -24.28
N ILE A 303 7.97 17.82 -24.01
CA ILE A 303 6.99 18.29 -24.98
C ILE A 303 6.53 19.72 -24.61
N PRO A 304 6.87 20.75 -25.39
CA PRO A 304 6.37 22.09 -25.12
C PRO A 304 4.85 22.18 -25.37
N GLY A 305 4.05 22.24 -24.30
CA GLY A 305 2.60 22.37 -24.36
C GLY A 305 1.87 21.56 -23.28
N PHE A 306 0.54 21.44 -23.42
CA PHE A 306 -0.25 20.40 -22.76
C PHE A 306 -1.02 19.65 -23.85
N GLY A 307 -0.48 18.51 -24.24
CA GLY A 307 -0.93 17.69 -25.35
C GLY A 307 -1.42 16.31 -24.89
N VAL A 308 -1.32 15.37 -25.83
CA VAL A 308 -1.86 14.02 -25.67
C VAL A 308 -1.13 13.25 -24.57
N ALA A 309 0.19 13.42 -24.41
CA ALA A 309 0.93 12.63 -23.42
C ALA A 309 0.53 13.00 -21.98
N GLY A 310 0.34 14.28 -21.69
CA GLY A 310 -0.14 14.74 -20.38
C GLY A 310 -1.54 14.19 -20.04
N ILE A 311 -2.48 14.31 -20.97
CA ILE A 311 -3.86 13.80 -20.79
C ILE A 311 -3.85 12.29 -20.63
N SER A 312 -3.17 11.56 -21.51
CA SER A 312 -3.05 10.10 -21.43
C SER A 312 -2.41 9.65 -20.13
N GLY A 313 -1.39 10.36 -19.65
CA GLY A 313 -0.73 10.06 -18.39
C GLY A 313 -1.64 10.23 -17.18
N ILE A 314 -2.44 11.30 -17.13
CA ILE A 314 -3.45 11.52 -16.07
C ILE A 314 -4.51 10.39 -16.11
N VAL A 315 -5.03 10.07 -17.29
CA VAL A 315 -6.03 9.01 -17.45
C VAL A 315 -5.48 7.66 -17.01
N LEU A 316 -4.27 7.28 -17.45
CA LEU A 316 -3.64 6.02 -17.06
C LEU A 316 -3.39 5.93 -15.56
N THR A 317 -2.94 7.03 -14.95
CA THR A 317 -2.74 7.12 -13.50
C THR A 317 -4.08 6.92 -12.78
N PHE A 318 -5.11 7.67 -13.15
CA PHE A 318 -6.44 7.57 -12.56
C PHE A 318 -7.04 6.16 -12.70
N VAL A 319 -6.98 5.59 -13.91
CA VAL A 319 -7.50 4.25 -14.19
C VAL A 319 -6.75 3.21 -13.35
N SER A 320 -5.42 3.25 -13.31
CA SER A 320 -4.63 2.32 -12.50
C SER A 320 -5.03 2.36 -11.01
N LEU A 321 -5.23 3.56 -10.44
CA LEU A 321 -5.63 3.71 -9.03
C LEU A 321 -7.00 3.09 -8.74
N VAL A 322 -7.93 3.19 -9.69
CA VAL A 322 -9.25 2.55 -9.57
C VAL A 322 -9.09 1.03 -9.65
N LEU A 323 -8.26 0.53 -10.55
CA LEU A 323 -8.06 -0.91 -10.77
C LEU A 323 -7.39 -1.59 -9.57
N ILE A 324 -6.38 -0.96 -8.96
CA ILE A 324 -5.73 -1.45 -7.72
C ILE A 324 -6.72 -1.66 -6.56
N MET A 325 -7.84 -0.93 -6.54
CA MET A 325 -8.86 -1.07 -5.50
C MET A 325 -9.91 -2.15 -5.83
N VAL A 326 -9.82 -2.76 -7.00
CA VAL A 326 -10.79 -3.72 -7.53
C VAL A 326 -10.08 -5.05 -7.74
N ASN A 327 -10.63 -6.13 -7.20
CA ASN A 327 -10.11 -7.48 -7.42
C ASN A 327 -10.39 -7.95 -8.85
N ASN A 328 -9.56 -7.50 -9.80
CA ASN A 328 -9.67 -7.76 -11.22
C ASN A 328 -8.37 -8.40 -11.74
N HIS A 329 -8.46 -9.23 -12.78
CA HIS A 329 -7.30 -9.87 -13.39
C HIS A 329 -7.22 -9.48 -14.86
N LEU A 330 -6.19 -8.70 -15.25
CA LEU A 330 -5.97 -8.25 -16.63
C LEU A 330 -7.23 -7.64 -17.30
N PHE A 331 -7.93 -6.74 -16.60
CA PHE A 331 -9.20 -6.14 -17.04
C PHE A 331 -10.40 -7.11 -17.16
N ASP A 332 -10.32 -8.31 -16.58
CA ASP A 332 -11.48 -9.16 -16.38
C ASP A 332 -12.27 -8.68 -15.14
N PHE A 333 -13.47 -8.13 -15.39
CA PHE A 333 -14.40 -7.65 -14.35
C PHE A 333 -15.58 -8.60 -14.13
N THR A 334 -15.54 -9.82 -14.66
CA THR A 334 -16.66 -10.78 -14.61
C THR A 334 -17.14 -11.04 -13.17
N PHE A 335 -16.21 -11.07 -12.21
CA PHE A 335 -16.47 -11.34 -10.80
C PHE A 335 -16.40 -10.10 -9.91
N VAL A 336 -16.41 -8.91 -10.48
CA VAL A 336 -16.33 -7.65 -9.74
C VAL A 336 -17.74 -7.09 -9.53
N PRO A 337 -18.26 -7.01 -8.30
CA PRO A 337 -19.50 -6.32 -8.00
C PRO A 337 -19.49 -4.89 -8.53
N SER A 338 -20.54 -4.51 -9.25
CA SER A 338 -20.69 -3.14 -9.79
C SER A 338 -20.62 -2.07 -8.69
N GLU A 339 -21.07 -2.42 -7.48
CA GLU A 339 -20.92 -1.61 -6.28
C GLU A 339 -19.45 -1.38 -5.91
N ASN A 340 -18.59 -2.40 -5.99
CA ASN A 340 -17.17 -2.27 -5.65
C ASN A 340 -16.43 -1.37 -6.64
N LEU A 341 -16.77 -1.47 -7.93
CA LEU A 341 -16.24 -0.57 -8.95
C LEU A 341 -16.68 0.88 -8.69
N MET A 342 -17.97 1.10 -8.37
CA MET A 342 -18.49 2.43 -8.05
C MET A 342 -17.86 3.01 -6.78
N ARG A 343 -17.73 2.21 -5.72
CA ARG A 343 -17.07 2.60 -4.46
C ARG A 343 -15.61 2.96 -4.70
N SER A 344 -14.90 2.22 -5.54
CA SER A 344 -13.50 2.50 -5.90
C SER A 344 -13.38 3.82 -6.65
N LEU A 345 -14.22 4.04 -7.67
CA LEU A 345 -14.30 5.32 -8.39
C LEU A 345 -14.58 6.50 -7.45
N VAL A 346 -15.60 6.40 -6.60
CA VAL A 346 -15.96 7.44 -5.64
C VAL A 346 -14.84 7.67 -4.64
N SER A 347 -14.18 6.61 -4.15
CA SER A 347 -13.07 6.71 -3.21
C SER A 347 -11.88 7.43 -3.81
N VAL A 348 -11.51 7.12 -5.06
CA VAL A 348 -10.44 7.83 -5.77
C VAL A 348 -10.82 9.29 -6.01
N VAL A 349 -12.05 9.58 -6.45
CA VAL A 349 -12.51 10.97 -6.67
C VAL A 349 -12.53 11.78 -5.37
N ILE A 350 -13.14 11.27 -4.30
CA ILE A 350 -13.13 11.92 -2.97
C ILE A 350 -11.69 12.06 -2.49
N GLY A 351 -10.89 11.02 -2.66
CA GLY A 351 -9.48 10.96 -2.30
C GLY A 351 -8.61 11.93 -3.08
N MET A 352 -9.00 12.36 -4.29
CA MET A 352 -8.34 13.41 -5.08
C MET A 352 -8.90 14.82 -4.79
N VAL A 353 -10.21 14.94 -4.56
CA VAL A 353 -10.87 16.22 -4.30
C VAL A 353 -10.63 16.71 -2.88
N GLY A 354 -10.90 15.89 -1.86
CA GLY A 354 -10.71 16.29 -0.44
C GLY A 354 -9.27 16.64 -0.16
N ALA A 355 -8.40 15.85 -0.75
CA ALA A 355 -7.03 16.12 -1.07
C ALA A 355 -6.72 17.52 -1.66
N ALA A 356 -7.20 17.83 -2.88
CA ALA A 356 -6.97 19.13 -3.51
C ALA A 356 -7.45 20.29 -2.63
N VAL A 357 -8.57 20.09 -1.92
CA VAL A 357 -9.10 21.03 -0.92
C VAL A 357 -8.15 21.20 0.26
N LEU A 358 -7.62 20.12 0.83
CA LEU A 358 -6.63 20.16 1.92
C LEU A 358 -5.40 20.95 1.50
N ILE A 359 -4.86 20.70 0.29
CA ILE A 359 -3.76 21.49 -0.25
C ILE A 359 -4.17 22.95 -0.36
N ALA A 360 -5.29 23.27 -1.01
CA ALA A 360 -5.74 24.65 -1.20
C ALA A 360 -5.91 25.42 0.14
N LEU A 361 -6.44 24.75 1.17
CA LEU A 361 -6.64 25.34 2.50
C LEU A 361 -5.33 25.51 3.28
N THR A 362 -4.39 24.57 3.13
CA THR A 362 -3.12 24.58 3.87
C THR A 362 -2.01 25.31 3.12
N TRP A 363 -2.16 25.55 1.82
CA TRP A 363 -1.18 26.17 0.91
C TRP A 363 -0.61 27.46 1.46
N ASN A 364 -1.48 28.42 1.80
CA ASN A 364 -1.06 29.72 2.34
C ASN A 364 -0.42 29.64 3.72
N ARG A 365 -0.73 28.61 4.53
CA ARG A 365 -0.09 28.40 5.83
C ARG A 365 1.26 27.70 5.72
N MET A 366 1.38 26.72 4.83
CA MET A 366 2.60 25.93 4.63
C MET A 366 3.72 26.81 4.06
N LEU A 367 3.43 27.56 2.99
CA LEU A 367 4.40 28.45 2.34
C LEU A 367 4.86 29.61 3.22
N ASN A 368 4.00 30.08 4.13
CA ASN A 368 4.33 31.16 5.07
C ASN A 368 4.93 30.66 6.39
N SER A 369 5.19 29.35 6.52
CA SER A 369 5.82 28.80 7.71
C SER A 369 7.33 29.08 7.73
N ARG A 370 7.89 29.28 8.94
CA ARG A 370 9.31 29.62 9.14
C ARG A 370 10.28 28.60 8.52
N HIS A 371 9.87 27.34 8.39
CA HIS A 371 10.68 26.28 7.79
C HIS A 371 10.66 26.31 6.25
N MET A 372 9.57 26.76 5.63
CA MET A 372 9.44 26.84 4.17
C MET A 372 10.10 28.09 3.58
N GLN A 373 10.17 29.18 4.36
CA GLN A 373 10.83 30.43 3.97
C GLN A 373 12.34 30.28 3.71
N GLY A 374 12.97 29.22 4.24
CA GLY A 374 14.37 28.87 3.96
C GLY A 374 14.59 28.04 2.68
N VAL A 375 13.52 27.48 2.09
CA VAL A 375 13.58 26.56 0.94
C VAL A 375 12.98 27.21 -0.32
N VAL A 376 11.97 28.06 -0.16
CA VAL A 376 11.32 28.78 -1.26
C VAL A 376 12.01 30.13 -1.45
N LEU A 377 12.66 30.32 -2.60
CA LEU A 377 13.24 31.60 -2.98
C LEU A 377 12.13 32.64 -3.16
N GLN A 378 11.97 33.51 -2.17
CA GLN A 378 10.92 34.54 -2.09
C GLN A 378 11.05 35.67 -3.12
N ASN A 379 12.07 35.63 -3.98
CA ASN A 379 12.31 36.67 -4.97
C ASN A 379 11.34 36.51 -6.15
N LYS A 380 10.11 36.98 -5.98
CA LYS A 380 9.31 37.44 -7.11
C LYS A 380 10.03 38.65 -7.69
N PHE A 381 10.69 38.49 -8.82
CA PHE A 381 11.16 39.62 -9.62
C PHE A 381 9.95 40.36 -10.17
N ASN A 382 9.37 41.22 -9.34
CA ASN A 382 8.22 42.03 -9.68
C ASN A 382 8.73 43.19 -10.54
N SER A 383 8.40 43.20 -11.83
CA SER A 383 8.81 44.25 -12.77
C SER A 383 8.31 45.66 -12.34
N LYS A 384 7.35 45.72 -11.41
CA LYS A 384 6.85 46.96 -10.78
C LYS A 384 7.63 47.43 -9.55
N GLU A 385 8.49 46.60 -8.96
CA GLU A 385 9.32 46.96 -7.80
C GLU A 385 10.75 47.35 -8.16
N GLY A 386 11.06 47.42 -9.47
CA GLY A 386 12.20 48.18 -9.97
C GLY A 386 13.49 47.93 -9.18
N TYR A 387 13.95 46.67 -9.13
CA TYR A 387 15.37 46.41 -8.88
C TYR A 387 16.15 46.94 -10.11
N ARG A 388 16.30 48.27 -10.16
CA ARG A 388 17.21 48.96 -11.06
C ARG A 388 18.60 48.71 -10.49
N SER A 389 19.40 47.92 -11.19
CA SER A 389 20.78 47.57 -10.82
C SER A 389 21.78 48.74 -10.93
N ALA A 390 21.32 49.98 -10.79
CA ALA A 390 22.15 51.17 -10.81
C ALA A 390 21.46 52.21 -9.94
N ASP A 391 22.19 52.78 -8.98
CA ASP A 391 21.78 54.02 -8.32
C ASP A 391 21.25 55.00 -9.38
N SER A 392 20.10 55.62 -9.12
CA SER A 392 19.53 56.63 -10.01
C SER A 392 20.60 57.71 -10.25
N ALA A 393 21.14 57.73 -11.47
CA ALA A 393 22.13 58.71 -11.89
C ALA A 393 21.44 59.99 -12.38
N GLU A 394 20.21 60.24 -11.94
CA GLU A 394 19.48 61.50 -12.18
C GLU A 394 20.32 62.72 -11.78
N HIS A 395 21.13 62.59 -10.72
CA HIS A 395 22.05 63.65 -10.28
C HIS A 395 23.21 63.93 -11.25
N LEU A 396 23.44 63.05 -12.24
CA LEU A 396 24.43 63.24 -13.31
C LEU A 396 23.82 63.93 -14.54
N ILE A 397 22.48 64.01 -14.65
CA ILE A 397 21.83 64.72 -15.76
C ILE A 397 22.23 66.20 -15.73
N GLY A 398 22.72 66.70 -16.86
CA GLY A 398 23.25 68.05 -17.01
C GLY A 398 24.74 68.21 -16.72
N LYS A 399 25.40 67.23 -16.07
CA LYS A 399 26.86 67.26 -15.87
C LYS A 399 27.62 67.05 -17.17
N THR A 400 28.81 67.63 -17.23
CA THR A 400 29.75 67.43 -18.33
C THR A 400 30.82 66.42 -17.95
N GLY A 401 31.21 65.59 -18.92
CA GLY A 401 32.26 64.60 -18.79
C GLY A 401 33.07 64.48 -20.07
N VAL A 402 33.99 63.53 -20.09
CA VAL A 402 34.84 63.25 -21.25
C VAL A 402 34.59 61.83 -21.74
N ALA A 403 34.43 61.68 -23.05
CA ALA A 403 34.30 60.37 -23.68
C ALA A 403 35.56 59.51 -23.41
N HIS A 404 35.42 58.45 -22.62
CA HIS A 404 36.52 57.55 -22.28
C HIS A 404 36.82 56.54 -23.39
N THR A 405 35.79 56.15 -24.14
CA THR A 405 35.91 55.37 -25.38
C THR A 405 35.16 56.07 -26.51
N ARG A 406 35.49 55.73 -27.75
CA ARG A 406 34.66 56.08 -28.91
C ARG A 406 33.24 55.52 -28.70
N MET A 407 32.20 56.31 -28.95
CA MET A 407 30.79 55.95 -28.79
C MET A 407 30.08 55.94 -30.15
N ALA A 408 29.58 54.76 -30.54
CA ALA A 408 29.09 54.47 -31.89
C ALA A 408 28.04 53.34 -31.97
N PRO A 409 26.83 53.46 -31.39
CA PRO A 409 26.35 54.55 -30.54
C PRO A 409 26.73 54.38 -29.06
N SER A 410 27.18 53.19 -28.64
CA SER A 410 27.50 52.90 -27.24
C SER A 410 29.00 53.03 -26.95
N GLY A 411 29.34 53.38 -25.72
CA GLY A 411 30.70 53.36 -25.16
C GLY A 411 30.67 53.83 -23.71
N ARG A 412 31.74 54.51 -23.26
CA ARG A 412 31.89 54.92 -21.85
C ARG A 412 32.27 56.39 -21.72
N VAL A 413 31.73 57.06 -20.71
CA VAL A 413 32.02 58.45 -20.34
C VAL A 413 32.63 58.51 -18.95
N MET A 414 33.60 59.40 -18.75
CA MET A 414 34.15 59.71 -17.44
C MET A 414 33.55 61.02 -16.92
N ILE A 415 32.94 60.97 -15.74
CA ILE A 415 32.32 62.11 -15.04
C ILE A 415 32.80 62.03 -13.59
N ASP A 416 33.35 63.11 -13.04
CA ASP A 416 33.85 63.18 -11.66
C ASP A 416 34.75 61.98 -11.29
N ASP A 417 35.73 61.66 -12.16
CA ASP A 417 36.67 60.52 -12.06
C ASP A 417 36.05 59.12 -12.01
N THR A 418 34.75 59.01 -12.29
CA THR A 418 34.04 57.72 -12.37
C THR A 418 33.63 57.42 -13.81
N ILE A 419 33.80 56.18 -14.24
CA ILE A 419 33.46 55.74 -15.60
C ILE A 419 32.06 55.14 -15.61
N TYR A 420 31.20 55.66 -16.48
CA TYR A 420 29.82 55.21 -16.68
C TYR A 420 29.62 54.70 -18.10
N ASP A 421 28.76 53.69 -18.26
CA ASP A 421 28.27 53.27 -19.56
C ASP A 421 27.37 54.35 -20.15
N ALA A 422 27.62 54.70 -21.42
CA ALA A 422 26.96 55.79 -22.10
C ALA A 422 26.63 55.47 -23.56
N GLN A 423 25.57 56.11 -24.05
CA GLN A 423 25.13 56.05 -25.43
C GLN A 423 25.05 57.47 -26.01
N ALA A 424 25.66 57.67 -27.18
CA ALA A 424 25.57 58.89 -27.94
C ALA A 424 24.12 59.10 -28.41
N ARG A 425 23.54 60.26 -28.08
CA ARG A 425 22.21 60.66 -28.57
C ARG A 425 22.23 60.92 -30.07
N ASP A 426 23.23 61.68 -30.51
CA ASP A 426 23.36 62.16 -31.89
C ASP A 426 24.78 61.85 -32.39
N GLY A 427 24.89 61.18 -33.55
CA GLY A 427 26.16 60.95 -34.24
C GLY A 427 27.18 60.08 -33.50
N PHE A 428 28.43 60.17 -33.94
CA PHE A 428 29.58 59.49 -33.32
C PHE A 428 30.31 60.45 -32.39
N ILE A 429 30.74 59.97 -31.23
CA ILE A 429 31.56 60.73 -30.28
C ILE A 429 32.91 60.04 -30.16
N GLU A 430 33.99 60.78 -30.41
CA GLU A 430 35.35 60.25 -30.35
C GLU A 430 35.89 60.28 -28.91
N LYS A 431 36.87 59.42 -28.62
CA LYS A 431 37.53 59.42 -27.30
C LYS A 431 38.19 60.78 -27.06
N GLY A 432 37.93 61.37 -25.89
CA GLY A 432 38.43 62.69 -25.51
C GLY A 432 37.47 63.84 -25.79
N ASP A 433 36.37 63.61 -26.52
CA ASP A 433 35.34 64.63 -26.72
C ASP A 433 34.63 64.98 -25.40
N VAL A 434 34.34 66.26 -25.21
CA VAL A 434 33.51 66.74 -24.10
C VAL A 434 32.05 66.46 -24.40
N VAL A 435 31.37 65.82 -23.44
CA VAL A 435 29.97 65.42 -23.57
C VAL A 435 29.16 65.90 -22.38
N GLN A 436 27.88 66.14 -22.59
CA GLN A 436 26.92 66.42 -21.54
C GLN A 436 25.91 65.29 -21.43
N VAL A 437 25.57 64.89 -20.20
CA VAL A 437 24.50 63.93 -19.92
C VAL A 437 23.16 64.61 -20.12
N ILE A 438 22.34 64.05 -21.01
CA ILE A 438 21.01 64.60 -21.35
C ILE A 438 19.91 63.87 -20.59
N ASP A 439 20.04 62.55 -20.44
CA ASP A 439 19.04 61.69 -19.84
C ASP A 439 19.68 60.35 -19.45
N GLN A 440 18.95 59.49 -18.74
CA GLN A 440 19.36 58.13 -18.39
C GLN A 440 18.42 57.10 -19.02
N SER A 441 18.98 56.13 -19.74
CA SER A 441 18.26 54.92 -20.13
C SER A 441 18.35 53.86 -19.03
N THR A 442 17.55 52.80 -19.11
CA THR A 442 17.52 51.71 -18.11
C THR A 442 18.90 51.12 -17.79
N PHE A 443 19.87 51.19 -18.72
CA PHE A 443 21.17 50.54 -18.56
C PHE A 443 22.38 51.46 -18.86
N ALA A 444 22.19 52.70 -19.30
CA ALA A 444 23.28 53.60 -19.70
C ALA A 444 22.87 55.08 -19.69
N LEU A 445 23.81 55.99 -19.48
CA LEU A 445 23.60 57.44 -19.63
C LEU A 445 23.47 57.79 -21.12
N ARG A 446 22.54 58.68 -21.47
CA ARG A 446 22.49 59.26 -22.83
C ARG A 446 23.22 60.59 -22.84
N VAL A 447 24.24 60.68 -23.68
CA VAL A 447 25.15 61.83 -23.73
C VAL A 447 25.17 62.45 -25.12
N LYS A 448 25.46 63.75 -25.19
CA LYS A 448 25.66 64.47 -26.46
C LYS A 448 26.97 65.24 -26.40
N LYS A 449 27.66 65.28 -27.54
CA LYS A 449 28.86 66.11 -27.71
C LYS A 449 28.50 67.59 -27.56
N ILE A 450 29.28 68.31 -26.76
CA ILE A 450 29.21 69.76 -26.65
C ILE A 450 30.53 70.36 -27.13
N GLU A 451 30.45 71.49 -27.83
CA GLU A 451 31.63 72.27 -28.14
C GLU A 451 32.09 73.01 -26.88
N PRO A 452 33.40 73.04 -26.56
CA PRO A 452 33.89 73.80 -25.43
C PRO A 452 33.53 75.28 -25.62
N LYS A 453 32.85 75.88 -24.63
CA LYS A 453 32.75 77.34 -24.56
C LYS A 453 34.18 77.88 -24.37
N VAL A 454 34.68 78.58 -25.39
CA VAL A 454 35.98 79.28 -25.39
C VAL A 454 36.02 80.32 -24.27
#